data_AF-A0A954WFG5-F1
#
_entry.id   AF-A0A954WFG5-F1
#
_cell.length_a   1.000
_cell.length_b   1.000
_cell.length_c   1.000
_cell.angle_alpha   90.00
_cell.angle_beta   90.00
_cell.angle_gamma   90.00
#
_symmetry.space_group_name_H-M   'P 1'
#
loop_
_entity.id
_entity.type
_entity.pdbx_description
1 polymer ?
#
loop_
_entity_poly.entity_id
_entity_poly.type
_entity_poly.pdbx_seq_one_letter_code
_entity_poly.pdbx_strand_id
1 'polypeptide(L)'
;EQQYMINDVIRVGDIAGQVERITLRMTVLRDLEGRVHFIPHGQINTVTNMTHGWSRAVFEVGIAYKEEVDRVIDVLHDLGRDLRSDPQFGRLILEDLTMLGVDSFGDSAVTLKFFIKTRPLQQWTVKREMLRRIKNRFDELEIEIPFPHRTVYHRDIAASHALTDQRHDARWASGDAA
;
A
#
# COMPACT_ATOMS: atom_id res chain seq x y z
N GLU A 1 18.75 1.50 -29.79
CA GLU A 1 17.98 0.67 -28.84
C GLU A 1 16.55 1.19 -28.75
N GLN A 2 15.55 0.32 -28.64
CA GLN A 2 14.13 0.69 -28.59
C GLN A 2 13.58 0.46 -27.17
N GLN A 3 14.01 1.29 -26.22
CA GLN A 3 13.70 1.13 -24.80
C GLN A 3 12.25 1.51 -24.46
N TYR A 4 11.65 2.42 -25.23
CA TYR A 4 10.25 2.87 -25.09
C TYR A 4 9.75 3.48 -26.40
N MET A 5 8.43 3.50 -26.56
CA MET A 5 7.74 4.03 -27.73
C MET A 5 6.78 5.16 -27.36
N ILE A 6 6.25 5.85 -28.38
CA ILE A 6 5.12 6.75 -28.21
C ILE A 6 3.95 5.96 -27.62
N ASN A 7 3.24 6.58 -26.67
CA ASN A 7 2.16 6.04 -25.85
C ASN A 7 2.56 5.10 -24.70
N ASP A 8 3.84 4.72 -24.58
CA ASP A 8 4.30 4.04 -23.36
C ASP A 8 4.24 4.98 -22.17
N VAL A 9 4.01 4.44 -20.97
CA VAL A 9 4.23 5.18 -19.73
C VAL A 9 5.59 4.84 -19.19
N ILE A 10 6.42 5.86 -19.05
CA ILE A 10 7.78 5.72 -18.53
C ILE A 10 7.97 6.58 -17.29
N ARG A 11 8.98 6.22 -16.50
CA ARG A 11 9.54 7.05 -15.45
C ARG A 11 10.99 7.37 -15.76
N VAL A 12 11.34 8.64 -15.69
CA VAL A 12 12.70 9.18 -15.84
C VAL A 12 13.01 10.02 -14.61
N GLY A 13 13.92 9.54 -13.76
CA GLY A 13 14.11 10.10 -12.42
C GLY A 13 12.80 10.04 -11.62
N ASP A 14 12.35 11.18 -11.12
CA ASP A 14 11.10 11.31 -10.35
C ASP A 14 9.87 11.62 -11.22
N ILE A 15 10.07 11.86 -12.51
CA ILE A 15 9.00 12.22 -13.44
C ILE A 15 8.44 10.95 -14.06
N ALA A 16 7.14 10.72 -13.91
CA ALA A 16 6.42 9.63 -14.58
C ALA A 16 5.32 10.20 -15.48
N GLY A 17 5.22 9.67 -16.70
CA GLY A 17 4.21 10.13 -17.66
C GLY A 17 4.16 9.30 -18.92
N GLN A 18 3.11 9.50 -19.71
CA GLN A 18 2.96 8.92 -21.02
C GLN A 18 3.84 9.66 -22.04
N VAL A 19 4.56 8.92 -22.87
CA VAL A 19 5.39 9.47 -23.94
C VAL A 19 4.49 9.99 -25.06
N GLU A 20 4.45 11.31 -25.22
CA GLU A 20 3.70 11.94 -26.32
C GLU A 20 4.54 12.08 -27.59
N ARG A 21 5.85 12.34 -27.43
CA ARG A 21 6.75 12.60 -28.55
C ARG A 21 8.18 12.23 -28.22
N ILE A 22 8.86 11.64 -29.20
CA ILE A 22 10.30 11.38 -29.16
C ILE A 22 10.92 12.14 -30.32
N THR A 23 11.95 12.94 -30.04
CA THR A 23 12.75 13.66 -31.04
C THR A 23 14.18 13.16 -31.01
N LEU A 24 15.09 13.71 -31.83
CA LEU A 24 16.50 13.32 -31.78
C LEU A 24 17.19 13.66 -30.44
N ARG A 25 16.76 14.73 -29.76
CA ARG A 25 17.46 15.30 -28.60
C ARG A 25 16.70 15.21 -27.29
N MET A 26 15.39 14.94 -27.36
CA MET A 26 14.54 14.99 -26.19
C MET A 26 13.29 14.12 -26.34
N THR A 27 12.76 13.73 -25.18
CA THR A 27 11.48 13.03 -25.02
C THR A 27 10.49 13.93 -24.29
N VAL A 28 9.25 13.95 -24.76
CA VAL A 28 8.14 14.71 -24.18
C VAL A 28 7.20 13.74 -23.46
N LEU A 29 7.01 13.95 -22.16
CA LEU A 29 6.09 13.18 -21.34
C LEU A 29 4.90 14.03 -20.91
N ARG A 30 3.71 13.44 -20.83
CA ARG A 30 2.56 14.01 -20.12
C ARG A 30 2.26 13.20 -18.87
N ASP A 31 2.24 13.86 -17.71
CA ASP A 31 1.91 13.19 -16.46
C ASP A 31 0.39 13.04 -16.25
N LEU A 32 0.01 12.41 -15.14
CA LEU A 32 -1.39 12.15 -14.80
C LEU A 32 -2.18 13.44 -14.54
N GLU A 33 -1.52 14.49 -14.05
CA GLU A 33 -2.12 15.81 -13.84
C GLU A 33 -2.21 16.63 -15.15
N GLY A 34 -1.73 16.08 -16.26
CA GLY A 34 -1.77 16.71 -17.58
C GLY A 34 -0.62 17.68 -17.86
N ARG A 35 0.35 17.80 -16.96
CA ARG A 35 1.55 18.64 -17.15
C ARG A 35 2.48 17.98 -18.16
N VAL A 36 3.16 18.81 -18.95
CA VAL A 36 4.08 18.36 -20.01
C VAL A 36 5.52 18.57 -19.57
N HIS A 37 6.31 17.51 -19.64
CA HIS A 37 7.71 17.48 -19.27
C HIS A 37 8.57 17.30 -20.51
N PHE A 38 9.54 18.20 -20.71
CA PHE A 38 10.48 18.17 -21.83
C PHE A 38 11.82 17.69 -21.30
N ILE A 39 12.23 16.46 -21.63
CA ILE A 39 13.41 15.82 -21.04
C ILE A 39 14.49 15.61 -22.12
N PRO A 40 15.62 16.34 -22.07
CA PRO A 40 16.75 16.10 -22.95
C PRO A 40 17.38 14.72 -22.71
N HIS A 41 17.73 14.01 -23.78
CA HIS A 41 18.31 12.66 -23.68
C HIS A 41 19.62 12.62 -22.87
N GLY A 42 20.43 13.69 -22.91
CA GLY A 42 21.66 13.80 -22.13
C GLY A 42 21.44 13.87 -20.61
N GLN A 43 20.21 14.05 -20.15
CA GLN A 43 19.84 14.01 -18.72
C GLN A 43 19.21 12.68 -18.30
N ILE A 44 18.97 11.76 -19.26
CA ILE A 44 18.37 10.46 -18.98
C ILE A 44 19.48 9.47 -18.63
N ASN A 45 19.72 9.29 -17.33
CA ASN A 45 20.64 8.25 -16.85
C ASN A 45 19.98 6.87 -16.88
N THR A 46 18.72 6.78 -16.45
CA THR A 46 17.94 5.54 -16.39
C THR A 46 16.50 5.83 -16.79
N VAL A 47 15.90 4.90 -17.52
CA VAL A 47 14.48 4.91 -17.87
C VAL A 47 13.80 3.64 -17.38
N THR A 48 12.66 3.80 -16.71
CA THR A 48 11.80 2.69 -16.30
C THR A 48 10.55 2.69 -17.16
N ASN A 49 10.41 1.73 -18.06
CA ASN A 49 9.20 1.57 -18.84
C ASN A 49 8.17 0.74 -18.05
N MET A 50 7.01 1.33 -17.78
CA MET A 50 5.95 0.74 -16.95
C MET A 50 4.94 -0.08 -17.77
N THR A 51 5.05 -0.04 -19.11
CA THR A 51 4.07 -0.61 -20.04
C THR A 51 4.70 -1.49 -21.13
N HIS A 52 5.99 -1.81 -21.01
CA HIS A 52 6.70 -2.63 -21.99
C HIS A 52 6.21 -4.09 -21.98
N GLY A 53 5.42 -4.47 -22.98
CA GLY A 53 4.91 -5.83 -23.18
C GLY A 53 3.75 -6.21 -22.26
N TRP A 54 3.92 -6.08 -20.94
CA TRP A 54 2.87 -6.29 -19.94
C TRP A 54 3.10 -5.41 -18.71
N SER A 55 2.08 -5.26 -17.89
CA SER A 55 2.14 -4.48 -16.64
C SER A 55 1.56 -5.26 -15.47
N ARG A 56 1.97 -4.93 -14.24
CA ARG A 56 1.40 -5.51 -13.01
C ARG A 56 0.57 -4.49 -12.25
N ALA A 57 -0.64 -4.87 -11.88
CA ALA A 57 -1.39 -4.21 -10.82
C ALA A 57 -0.92 -4.81 -9.49
N VAL A 58 -0.17 -4.04 -8.70
CA VAL A 58 0.33 -4.45 -7.37
C VAL A 58 -0.59 -3.89 -6.29
N PHE A 59 -0.94 -4.73 -5.33
CA PHE A 59 -1.86 -4.45 -4.24
C PHE A 59 -1.18 -4.66 -2.90
N GLU A 60 -1.47 -3.75 -1.97
CA GLU A 60 -1.08 -3.82 -0.57
C GLU A 60 -2.36 -3.55 0.22
N VAL A 61 -2.86 -4.58 0.91
CA VAL A 61 -4.15 -4.56 1.61
C VAL A 61 -3.89 -4.82 3.09
N GLY A 62 -4.22 -3.85 3.93
CA GLY A 62 -4.11 -3.98 5.39
C GLY A 62 -5.36 -4.63 5.98
N ILE A 63 -5.15 -5.62 6.86
CA ILE A 63 -6.20 -6.23 7.69
C ILE A 63 -5.85 -6.11 9.17
N ALA A 64 -6.85 -6.08 10.04
CA ALA A 64 -6.63 -6.04 11.48
C ALA A 64 -5.95 -7.34 11.97
N TYR A 65 -5.14 -7.25 13.04
CA TYR A 65 -4.41 -8.40 13.60
C TYR A 65 -5.29 -9.56 14.09
N LYS A 66 -6.57 -9.27 14.36
CA LYS A 66 -7.55 -10.27 14.80
C LYS A 66 -8.08 -11.14 13.65
N GLU A 67 -7.91 -10.70 12.40
CA GLU A 67 -8.42 -11.40 11.23
C GLU A 67 -7.58 -12.65 10.94
N GLU A 68 -8.26 -13.68 10.44
CA GLU A 68 -7.61 -14.91 10.01
C GLU A 68 -7.07 -14.72 8.58
N VAL A 69 -5.74 -14.77 8.45
CA VAL A 69 -5.01 -14.40 7.22
C VAL A 69 -5.36 -15.32 6.05
N ASP A 70 -5.45 -16.63 6.27
CA ASP A 70 -5.69 -17.60 5.20
C ASP A 70 -7.10 -17.43 4.62
N ARG A 71 -8.12 -17.18 5.46
CA ARG A 71 -9.48 -16.82 5.05
C ARG A 71 -9.48 -15.56 4.19
N VAL A 72 -8.73 -14.52 4.57
CA VAL A 72 -8.67 -13.29 3.76
C VAL A 72 -7.99 -13.58 2.41
N ILE A 73 -6.93 -14.38 2.39
CA ILE A 73 -6.25 -14.80 1.17
C ILE A 73 -7.21 -15.53 0.23
N ASP A 74 -8.02 -16.44 0.75
CA ASP A 74 -9.04 -17.16 -0.02
C ASP A 74 -10.09 -16.21 -0.63
N VAL A 75 -10.57 -15.25 0.16
CA VAL A 75 -11.50 -14.21 -0.32
C VAL A 75 -10.87 -13.37 -1.43
N LEU A 76 -9.58 -13.02 -1.31
CA LEU A 76 -8.87 -12.27 -2.35
C LEU A 76 -8.70 -13.10 -3.63
N HIS A 77 -8.45 -14.40 -3.51
CA HIS A 77 -8.41 -15.31 -4.66
C HIS A 77 -9.76 -15.40 -5.36
N ASP A 78 -10.86 -15.51 -4.62
CA ASP A 78 -12.22 -15.50 -5.17
C ASP A 78 -12.50 -14.21 -5.94
N LEU A 79 -12.20 -13.05 -5.35
CA LEU A 79 -12.34 -11.76 -6.01
C LEU A 79 -11.49 -11.65 -7.28
N GLY A 80 -10.28 -12.22 -7.26
CA GLY A 80 -9.41 -12.29 -8.44
C GLY A 80 -10.02 -13.12 -9.57
N ARG A 81 -10.62 -14.27 -9.24
CA ARG A 81 -11.34 -15.14 -10.20
C ARG A 81 -12.59 -14.46 -10.74
N ASP A 82 -13.35 -13.79 -9.89
CA ASP A 82 -14.54 -13.03 -10.29
C ASP A 82 -14.19 -11.88 -11.23
N LEU A 83 -13.10 -11.16 -10.94
CA LEU A 83 -12.62 -10.07 -11.79
C LEU A 83 -12.13 -10.59 -13.15
N ARG A 84 -11.48 -11.76 -13.18
CA ARG A 84 -11.03 -12.38 -14.42
C ARG A 84 -12.19 -12.92 -15.28
N SER A 85 -13.26 -13.37 -14.64
CA SER A 85 -14.45 -13.90 -15.32
C SER A 85 -15.37 -12.79 -15.86
N ASP A 86 -15.20 -11.56 -15.37
CA ASP A 86 -15.95 -10.40 -15.84
C ASP A 86 -15.64 -10.07 -17.31
N PRO A 87 -16.63 -9.99 -18.22
CA PRO A 87 -16.40 -9.71 -19.64
C PRO A 87 -15.70 -8.38 -19.93
N GLN A 88 -15.88 -7.37 -19.07
CA GLN A 88 -15.29 -6.05 -19.22
C GLN A 88 -13.81 -6.05 -18.82
N PHE A 89 -13.46 -6.73 -17.73
CA PHE A 89 -12.13 -6.69 -17.10
C PHE A 89 -11.26 -7.90 -17.43
N GLY A 90 -11.85 -9.09 -17.63
CA GLY A 90 -11.13 -10.33 -17.92
C GLY A 90 -10.23 -10.23 -19.14
N ARG A 91 -10.68 -9.52 -20.19
CA ARG A 91 -9.89 -9.24 -21.40
C ARG A 91 -8.65 -8.36 -21.17
N LEU A 92 -8.56 -7.70 -20.02
CA LEU A 92 -7.44 -6.83 -19.63
C LEU A 92 -6.39 -7.58 -18.80
N ILE A 93 -6.76 -8.74 -18.25
CA ILE A 93 -5.98 -9.58 -17.34
C ILE A 93 -5.35 -10.72 -18.12
N LEU A 94 -4.06 -10.97 -17.89
CA LEU A 94 -3.29 -12.01 -18.59
C LEU A 94 -3.21 -13.31 -17.77
N GLU A 95 -3.13 -13.20 -16.45
CA GLU A 95 -2.93 -14.31 -15.52
C GLU A 95 -3.80 -14.14 -14.28
N ASP A 96 -4.03 -15.22 -13.54
CA ASP A 96 -4.74 -15.16 -12.26
C ASP A 96 -3.97 -14.33 -11.24
N LEU A 97 -4.69 -13.94 -10.18
CA LEU A 97 -4.09 -13.29 -9.03
C LEU A 97 -2.96 -14.15 -8.46
N THR A 98 -1.79 -13.55 -8.31
CA THR A 98 -0.62 -14.17 -7.67
C THR A 98 -0.46 -13.60 -6.27
N MET A 99 -0.70 -14.43 -5.26
CA MET A 99 -0.52 -14.09 -3.86
C MET A 99 0.96 -14.18 -3.48
N LEU A 100 1.50 -13.11 -2.89
CA LEU A 100 2.84 -13.15 -2.28
C LEU A 100 2.77 -13.47 -0.78
N GLY A 101 1.64 -13.21 -0.15
CA GLY A 101 1.39 -13.47 1.28
C GLY A 101 1.49 -12.20 2.12
N VAL A 102 1.88 -12.36 3.38
CA VAL A 102 2.11 -11.26 4.32
C VAL A 102 3.42 -10.56 3.96
N ASP A 103 3.37 -9.27 3.67
CA ASP A 103 4.53 -8.44 3.31
C ASP A 103 5.13 -7.71 4.51
N SER A 104 4.28 -7.24 5.43
CA SER A 104 4.73 -6.52 6.63
C SER A 104 3.71 -6.48 7.76
N PHE A 105 4.21 -6.22 8.96
CA PHE A 105 3.44 -5.93 10.17
C PHE A 105 3.57 -4.43 10.46
N GLY A 106 2.47 -3.69 10.39
CA GLY A 106 2.39 -2.28 10.76
C GLY A 106 1.79 -2.08 12.16
N ASP A 107 1.73 -0.83 12.61
CA ASP A 107 1.29 -0.48 13.98
C ASP A 107 -0.13 -0.96 14.33
N SER A 108 -1.01 -1.09 13.33
CA SER A 108 -2.40 -1.52 13.52
C SER A 108 -2.88 -2.52 12.46
N ALA A 109 -1.99 -2.96 11.55
CA ALA A 109 -2.38 -3.76 10.39
C ALA A 109 -1.35 -4.83 10.04
N VAL A 110 -1.84 -5.98 9.57
CA VAL A 110 -1.05 -6.94 8.80
C VAL A 110 -1.26 -6.62 7.33
N THR A 111 -0.19 -6.38 6.57
CA THR A 111 -0.28 -6.03 5.14
C THR A 111 -0.11 -7.27 4.29
N LEU A 112 -1.14 -7.60 3.51
CA LEU A 112 -1.09 -8.62 2.47
C LEU A 112 -0.69 -8.01 1.14
N LYS A 113 0.13 -8.73 0.38
CA LYS A 113 0.62 -8.30 -0.93
C LYS A 113 0.39 -9.34 -1.99
N PHE A 114 -0.08 -8.85 -3.13
CA PHE A 114 -0.34 -9.67 -4.30
C PHE A 114 -0.31 -8.81 -5.55
N PHE A 115 -0.31 -9.44 -6.72
CA PHE A 115 -0.41 -8.74 -7.99
C PHE A 115 -1.26 -9.49 -9.00
N ILE A 116 -1.74 -8.75 -10.00
CA ILE A 116 -2.39 -9.28 -11.20
C ILE A 116 -1.60 -8.81 -12.41
N LYS A 117 -1.23 -9.74 -13.30
CA LYS A 117 -0.60 -9.41 -14.58
C LYS A 117 -1.65 -8.96 -15.57
N THR A 118 -1.40 -7.83 -16.22
CA THR A 118 -2.35 -7.13 -17.09
C THR A 118 -1.72 -6.78 -18.42
N ARG A 119 -2.55 -6.49 -19.41
CA ARG A 119 -2.11 -5.86 -20.65
C ARG A 119 -1.51 -4.48 -20.35
N PRO A 120 -0.55 -4.00 -21.17
CA PRO A 120 -0.06 -2.64 -21.09
C PRO A 120 -1.20 -1.62 -21.03
N LEU A 121 -1.11 -0.63 -20.15
CA LEU A 121 -2.15 0.38 -20.03
C LEU A 121 -3.13 0.11 -18.89
N GLN A 122 -3.35 -1.17 -18.61
CA GLN A 122 -4.55 -1.63 -17.91
C GLN A 122 -4.34 -1.82 -16.41
N GLN A 123 -3.10 -1.79 -15.94
CA GLN A 123 -2.76 -2.05 -14.54
C GLN A 123 -3.51 -1.11 -13.57
N TRP A 124 -3.69 0.16 -13.93
CA TRP A 124 -4.41 1.11 -13.07
C TRP A 124 -5.93 0.93 -13.12
N THR A 125 -6.48 0.58 -14.29
CA THR A 125 -7.91 0.27 -14.46
C THR A 125 -8.29 -0.96 -13.65
N VAL A 126 -7.54 -2.05 -13.81
CA VAL A 126 -7.71 -3.30 -13.05
C VAL A 126 -7.50 -3.06 -11.56
N LYS A 127 -6.47 -2.27 -11.18
CA LYS A 127 -6.20 -1.93 -9.78
C LYS A 127 -7.38 -1.22 -9.11
N ARG A 128 -7.95 -0.20 -9.74
CA ARG A 128 -9.07 0.57 -9.17
C ARG A 128 -10.31 -0.30 -9.00
N GLU A 129 -10.64 -1.12 -9.99
CA GLU A 129 -11.80 -1.99 -9.90
C GLU A 129 -11.62 -3.08 -8.83
N MET A 130 -10.45 -3.72 -8.76
CA MET A 130 -10.17 -4.71 -7.74
C MET A 130 -10.24 -4.11 -6.33
N LEU A 131 -9.68 -2.91 -6.11
CA LEU A 131 -9.78 -2.22 -4.82
C LEU A 131 -11.23 -1.93 -4.42
N ARG A 132 -12.07 -1.53 -5.38
CA ARG A 132 -13.51 -1.34 -5.15
C ARG A 132 -14.18 -2.64 -4.71
N ARG A 133 -13.90 -3.76 -5.38
CA ARG A 133 -14.46 -5.08 -5.03
C ARG A 133 -13.99 -5.57 -3.67
N ILE A 134 -12.70 -5.37 -3.36
CA ILE A 134 -12.13 -5.70 -2.04
C ILE A 134 -12.86 -4.94 -0.95
N LYS A 135 -13.04 -3.63 -1.10
CA LYS A 135 -13.74 -2.83 -0.09
C LYS A 135 -15.16 -3.34 0.16
N ASN A 136 -15.93 -3.54 -0.91
CA ASN A 136 -17.31 -4.02 -0.79
C ASN A 136 -17.38 -5.41 -0.14
N ARG A 137 -16.51 -6.34 -0.56
CA ARG A 137 -16.51 -7.70 -0.03
C ARG A 137 -16.04 -7.76 1.42
N PHE A 138 -15.09 -6.92 1.81
CA PHE A 138 -14.62 -6.84 3.19
C PHE A 138 -15.74 -6.31 4.09
N ASP A 139 -16.53 -5.34 3.62
CA ASP A 139 -17.72 -4.87 4.35
C ASP A 139 -18.77 -5.97 4.50
N GLU A 140 -19.04 -6.74 3.45
CA GLU A 140 -19.99 -7.87 3.48
C GLU A 140 -19.58 -9.00 4.42
N LEU A 141 -18.27 -9.26 4.54
CA LEU A 141 -17.70 -10.34 5.33
C LEU A 141 -17.24 -9.89 6.73
N GLU A 142 -17.50 -8.63 7.07
CA GLU A 142 -17.08 -7.97 8.31
C GLU A 142 -15.57 -8.06 8.57
N ILE A 143 -14.76 -8.10 7.51
CA ILE A 143 -13.29 -8.10 7.60
C ILE A 143 -12.86 -6.67 7.92
N GLU A 144 -12.26 -6.48 9.10
CA GLU A 144 -11.89 -5.14 9.55
C GLU A 144 -10.68 -4.60 8.78
N ILE A 145 -10.90 -3.51 8.03
CA ILE A 145 -9.83 -2.66 7.52
C ILE A 145 -9.41 -1.74 8.67
N PRO A 146 -8.17 -1.89 9.18
CA PRO A 146 -7.79 -1.24 10.43
C PRO A 146 -7.70 0.27 10.25
N PHE A 147 -8.28 0.98 11.20
CA PHE A 147 -7.98 2.39 11.45
C PHE A 147 -6.88 2.48 12.50
N PRO A 148 -6.05 3.53 12.50
CA PRO A 148 -5.03 3.71 13.52
C PRO A 148 -5.68 3.75 14.91
N HIS A 149 -5.40 2.74 15.74
CA HIS A 149 -5.90 2.69 17.11
C HIS A 149 -4.74 2.90 18.10
N ARG A 150 -4.94 3.81 19.06
CA ARG A 150 -3.95 4.08 20.11
C ARG A 150 -4.52 3.70 21.47
N THR A 151 -3.94 2.69 22.10
CA THR A 151 -4.21 2.39 23.51
C THR A 151 -3.43 3.37 24.37
N VAL A 152 -4.15 4.23 25.11
CA VAL A 152 -3.55 5.16 26.08
C VAL A 152 -3.64 4.53 27.46
N TYR A 153 -2.49 4.15 28.03
CA TYR A 153 -2.43 3.74 29.43
C TYR A 153 -2.44 4.99 30.31
N HIS A 154 -3.56 5.24 31.00
CA HIS A 154 -3.61 6.25 32.07
C HIS A 154 -3.01 5.61 33.34
N ARG A 155 -1.83 6.08 33.75
CA ARG A 155 -1.28 5.74 35.07
C ARG A 155 -1.77 6.80 36.05
N ASP A 156 -2.62 6.41 36.99
CA ASP A 156 -3.00 7.31 38.09
C ASP A 156 -1.82 7.50 39.03
N ILE A 157 -1.18 8.68 38.96
CA ILE A 157 -0.01 9.06 39.78
C ILE A 157 -0.41 9.35 41.25
N ALA A 158 -1.70 9.34 41.57
CA ALA A 158 -2.19 9.60 42.93
C ALA A 158 -1.72 8.54 43.95
N ALA A 159 -1.52 7.28 43.54
CA ALA A 159 -1.13 6.20 44.46
C ALA A 159 0.38 6.16 44.77
N SER A 160 1.24 6.81 43.97
CA SER A 160 2.70 6.81 44.20
C SER A 160 3.16 7.88 45.19
N HIS A 161 2.37 8.93 45.43
CA HIS A 161 2.71 9.95 46.43
C HIS A 161 2.37 9.52 47.86
N ALA A 162 1.33 8.71 48.06
CA ALA A 162 0.94 8.20 49.38
C ALA A 162 1.97 7.24 50.01
N LEU A 163 2.82 6.61 49.19
CA LEU A 163 3.87 5.69 49.65
C LEU A 163 5.22 6.39 49.93
N THR A 164 5.42 7.61 49.43
CA THR A 164 6.60 8.42 49.74
C THR A 164 6.44 9.16 51.05
N ASP A 165 5.22 9.62 51.36
CA ASP A 165 4.93 10.39 52.59
C ASP A 165 5.08 9.55 53.86
N GLN A 166 4.66 8.27 53.82
CA GLN A 166 4.81 7.35 54.95
C GLN A 166 6.26 6.98 55.30
N ARG A 167 7.23 7.24 54.41
CA ARG A 167 8.67 7.02 54.68
C ARG A 167 9.35 8.23 55.33
N HIS A 168 8.76 9.42 55.26
CA HIS A 168 9.25 10.59 55.95
C HIS A 168 8.77 10.64 57.40
N ASP A 169 7.51 10.27 57.66
CA ASP A 169 6.94 10.28 59.02
C ASP A 169 7.57 9.22 59.95
N ALA A 170 8.06 8.10 59.40
CA ALA A 170 8.71 7.05 60.19
C ALA A 170 10.13 7.40 60.68
N ARG A 171 10.75 8.49 60.20
CA ARG A 171 12.09 8.92 60.63
C ARG A 171 12.10 9.91 61.79
N TRP A 172 10.95 10.48 62.16
CA TRP A 172 10.86 11.44 63.28
C TRP A 172 10.30 10.81 64.57
N ALA A 173 9.85 9.54 64.54
CA ALA A 173 9.28 8.85 65.69
C ALA A 173 10.29 8.00 66.52
N SER A 174 11.61 8.19 66.34
CA SER A 174 12.65 7.45 67.10
C SER A 174 13.71 8.36 67.72
N GLY A 175 13.34 9.59 68.07
CA GLY A 175 14.24 10.55 68.70
C GLY A 175 13.51 11.39 69.73
N ASP A 176 12.95 10.74 70.76
CA ASP A 176 12.69 11.32 72.08
C ASP A 176 12.22 10.22 73.04
N ALA A 177 13.17 9.48 73.60
CA ALA A 177 13.02 8.78 74.88
C ALA A 177 14.39 8.38 75.44
N ALA A 178 14.77 9.07 76.51
CA ALA A 178 15.87 8.83 77.47
C ALA A 178 17.29 9.26 77.07
#